data_AF-A0A450ZPA7-F1
#
_entry.id   AF-A0A450ZPA7-F1
#
_cell.length_a   1.000
_cell.length_b   1.000
_cell.length_c   1.000
_cell.angle_alpha   90.00
_cell.angle_beta   90.00
_cell.angle_gamma   90.00
#
_symmetry.space_group_name_H-M   'P 1'
#
loop_
_entity.id
_entity.type
_entity.pdbx_description
1 polymer ?
#
loop_
_entity_poly.entity_id
_entity_poly.type
_entity_poly.pdbx_seq_one_letter_code
_entity_poly.pdbx_strand_id
1 'polypeptide(L)' 'MPGGGMPNKVLSMHRAEAVRSYFVNKFYLSPDIFEIRAKGEEYLIYSENPFGPGNRRVEVFLKKSLSDR' A
#
# COMPACT_ATOMS: atom_id res chain seq x y z
N MET A 1 7.43 3.99 23.39
CA MET A 1 6.13 4.35 22.79
C MET A 1 6.01 3.58 21.48
N PRO A 2 4.89 2.88 21.22
CA PRO A 2 4.76 2.09 19.99
C PRO A 2 4.77 3.03 18.77
N GLY A 3 5.71 2.76 17.84
CA GLY A 3 5.84 3.28 16.48
C GLY A 3 5.20 4.63 16.15
N GLY A 4 5.98 5.72 16.25
CA GLY A 4 5.57 7.04 15.73
C GLY A 4 5.35 7.07 14.21
N GLY A 5 4.84 8.17 13.69
CA GLY A 5 4.39 8.30 12.29
C GLY A 5 5.45 7.99 11.21
N MET A 6 6.72 8.34 11.43
CA MET A 6 7.80 8.06 10.47
C MET A 6 8.08 6.53 10.35
N PRO A 7 8.22 5.77 11.46
CA PRO A 7 8.19 4.30 11.43
C PRO A 7 6.98 3.68 10.70
N ASN A 8 5.77 4.19 10.93
CA ASN A 8 4.56 3.62 10.33
C ASN A 8 4.49 3.87 8.81
N LYS A 9 5.00 5.02 8.36
CA LYS A 9 5.09 5.35 6.93
C LYS A 9 6.08 4.42 6.22
N VAL A 10 7.29 4.23 6.79
CA VAL A 10 8.30 3.29 6.27
C VAL A 10 7.76 1.87 6.24
N LEU A 11 7.12 1.41 7.32
CA LEU A 11 6.51 0.08 7.36
C LEU A 11 5.42 -0.11 6.31
N SER A 12 4.60 0.91 6.05
CA SER A 12 3.59 0.85 4.98
C SER A 12 4.21 0.76 3.59
N MET A 13 5.37 1.41 3.37
CA MET A 13 6.13 1.29 2.12
C MET A 13 6.59 -0.16 1.90
N HIS A 14 7.28 -0.74 2.87
CA HIS A 14 7.79 -2.12 2.76
C HIS A 14 6.69 -3.16 2.55
N ARG A 15 5.52 -2.96 3.16
CA ARG A 15 4.36 -3.84 2.92
C ARG A 15 3.88 -3.75 1.47
N ALA A 16 3.80 -2.54 0.91
CA ALA A 16 3.41 -2.36 -0.48
C ALA A 16 4.46 -2.93 -1.46
N GLU A 17 5.75 -2.77 -1.16
CA GLU A 17 6.85 -3.39 -1.93
C GLU A 17 6.79 -4.92 -1.90
N ALA A 18 6.47 -5.52 -0.75
CA ALA A 18 6.31 -6.97 -0.63
C ALA A 18 5.17 -7.48 -1.51
N VAL A 19 4.04 -6.76 -1.57
CA VAL A 19 2.91 -7.11 -2.45
C VAL A 19 3.29 -6.95 -3.92
N ARG A 20 3.98 -5.87 -4.31
CA ARG A 20 4.54 -5.72 -5.68
C ARG A 20 5.46 -6.88 -6.04
N SER A 21 6.37 -7.24 -5.14
CA SER A 21 7.32 -8.34 -5.35
C SER A 21 6.59 -9.67 -5.55
N TYR A 22 5.54 -9.93 -4.78
CA TYR A 22 4.68 -11.09 -4.97
C TYR A 22 4.04 -11.09 -6.37
N PHE A 23 3.51 -9.94 -6.83
CA PHE A 23 2.91 -9.85 -8.15
C PHE A 23 3.89 -10.07 -9.29
N VAL A 24 5.07 -9.46 -9.22
CA VAL A 24 6.15 -9.64 -10.19
C VAL A 24 6.58 -11.12 -10.23
N ASN A 25 6.82 -11.73 -9.07
CA ASN A 25 7.38 -13.08 -9.01
C ASN A 25 6.38 -14.21 -9.29
N LYS A 26 5.09 -14.01 -8.97
CA LYS A 26 4.07 -15.07 -9.13
C LYS A 26 3.25 -14.93 -10.40
N PHE A 27 3.01 -13.72 -10.86
CA PHE A 27 2.19 -13.45 -12.04
C PHE A 27 2.99 -12.84 -13.19
N TYR A 28 4.31 -12.70 -13.04
CA TYR A 28 5.21 -12.20 -14.09
C TYR A 28 4.80 -10.82 -14.61
N LEU A 29 4.18 -10.02 -13.75
CA LEU A 29 3.80 -8.64 -14.08
C LEU A 29 5.05 -7.78 -14.17
N SER A 30 5.11 -6.87 -15.15
CA SER A 30 6.23 -5.94 -15.27
C SER A 30 6.31 -5.06 -14.01
N PRO A 31 7.50 -4.92 -13.38
CA PRO A 31 7.65 -4.12 -12.17
C PRO A 31 7.25 -2.65 -12.36
N ASP A 32 7.28 -2.13 -13.60
CA ASP A 32 7.09 -0.72 -13.92
C ASP A 32 5.61 -0.30 -13.99
N ILE A 33 4.68 -1.27 -14.02
CA ILE A 33 3.25 -0.97 -14.00
C ILE A 33 2.76 -0.57 -12.59
N PHE A 34 3.60 -0.75 -11.58
CA PHE A 34 3.26 -0.49 -10.19
C PHE A 34 3.83 0.85 -9.73
N GLU A 35 2.95 1.76 -9.33
CA GLU A 35 3.30 2.93 -8.54
C GLU A 35 3.06 2.61 -7.05
N ILE A 36 4.10 2.76 -6.22
CA ILE A 36 4.00 2.50 -4.78
C ILE A 36 3.80 3.80 -4.01
N ARG A 37 2.82 3.81 -3.11
CA ARG A 37 2.53 4.96 -2.23
C ARG A 37 2.38 4.51 -0.78
N ALA A 38 3.20 5.08 0.09
CA ALA A 38 3.12 4.88 1.53
C ALA A 38 2.21 5.94 2.17
N LYS A 39 1.22 5.50 2.94
CA LYS A 39 0.26 6.38 3.62
C LYS A 39 0.41 6.41 5.15
N GLY A 40 1.00 5.37 5.75
CA GLY A 40 1.13 5.29 7.21
C GLY A 40 -0.21 5.45 7.94
N GLU A 41 -0.20 6.16 9.06
CA GLU A 41 -1.37 6.45 9.90
C GLU A 41 -2.23 7.62 9.39
N GLU A 42 -1.85 8.27 8.28
CA GLU A 42 -2.56 9.42 7.72
C GLU A 42 -3.89 9.02 7.05
N TYR A 43 -4.11 7.72 6.77
CA TYR A 43 -5.28 7.19 6.06
C TYR A 43 -5.86 5.91 6.71
N LEU A 44 -6.41 6.09 7.91
CA LEU A 44 -7.13 5.05 8.63
C LEU A 44 -8.54 4.86 8.05
N ILE A 45 -8.98 3.62 7.83
CA ILE A 45 -10.39 3.33 7.50
C ILE A 45 -11.24 3.54 8.75
N TYR A 46 -10.74 3.04 9.88
CA TYR A 46 -11.40 3.11 11.18
C TYR A 46 -10.68 4.16 12.01
N SER A 47 -11.07 5.41 11.84
CA SER A 47 -10.47 6.56 12.53
C SER A 47 -10.74 6.55 14.05
N GLU A 48 -11.91 6.04 14.43
CA GLU A 48 -12.39 5.84 15.79
C GLU A 48 -11.69 4.70 16.53
N ASN A 49 -11.03 3.81 15.79
CA ASN A 49 -10.19 2.74 16.33
C ASN A 49 -8.86 2.67 15.56
N PRO A 50 -7.93 3.62 15.81
CA PRO A 50 -6.71 3.77 15.01
C PRO A 50 -5.80 2.53 15.07
N PHE A 51 -5.82 1.81 16.18
CA PHE A 51 -5.04 0.58 16.39
C PHE A 51 -5.74 -0.69 15.86
N GLY A 52 -6.95 -0.55 15.33
CA GLY A 52 -7.73 -1.64 14.78
C GLY A 52 -6.95 -2.41 13.71
N PRO A 53 -6.98 -3.75 13.73
CA PRO A 53 -6.22 -4.57 12.78
C PRO A 53 -6.54 -4.27 11.32
N GLY A 54 -7.77 -3.86 11.01
CA GLY A 54 -8.21 -3.50 9.66
C GLY A 54 -7.50 -2.27 9.06
N ASN A 55 -6.89 -1.41 9.88
CA ASN A 55 -6.08 -0.30 9.38
C ASN A 55 -4.73 -0.78 8.81
N ARG A 56 -4.29 -2.00 9.14
CA ARG A 56 -3.05 -2.61 8.63
C ARG A 56 -3.32 -3.35 7.32
N ARG A 57 -3.37 -2.62 6.21
CA ARG A 57 -3.74 -3.16 4.89
C ARG A 57 -2.83 -2.65 3.77
N VAL A 58 -2.95 -3.27 2.61
CA VAL A 58 -2.42 -2.79 1.32
C VAL A 58 -3.60 -2.73 0.35
N GLU A 59 -3.75 -1.59 -0.33
CA GLU A 59 -4.82 -1.36 -1.32
C GLU A 59 -4.21 -1.27 -2.72
N VAL A 60 -4.89 -1.84 -3.71
CA VAL A 60 -4.44 -1.87 -5.11
C VAL A 60 -5.53 -1.26 -5.97
N PHE A 61 -5.16 -0.25 -6.77
CA PHE A 61 -6.06 0.45 -7.68
C PHE A 61 -5.62 0.23 -9.12
N LEU A 62 -6.55 -0.11 -10.00
CA LEU A 62 -6.29 -0.20 -11.44
C LEU A 62 -6.42 1.19 -12.06
N LYS A 63 -5.34 1.69 -12.66
CA LYS A 63 -5.40 2.92 -13.44
C LYS A 63 -6.04 2.60 -14.79
N LYS A 64 -7.27 3.08 -15.01
CA LYS A 64 -7.94 2.93 -16.31
C LYS A 64 -7.12 3.70 -17.36
N SER A 65 -6.67 3.03 -18.41
CA SER A 65 -6.07 3.72 -19.57
C SER A 65 -7.16 4.57 -20.24
N LEU A 66 -6.86 5.83 -20.55
CA LEU A 66 -7.78 6.75 -21.22
C LEU A 66 -7.79 6.56 -22.76
N SER A 67 -7.34 5.41 -23.26
CA SER A 67 -7.06 5.20 -24.69
C SER A 67 -8.24 4.73 -25.56
N ASP A 68 -9.49 4.83 -25.08
CA ASP A 68 -10.69 4.51 -25.88
C ASP A 68 -11.49 5.78 -26.24
N ARG A 69 -10.89 6.68 -27.02
CA ARG A 69 -11.62 7.73 -27.75
C ARG A 69 -11.06 7.90 -29.15
#